data_AF-A0A4Q5QUN8-F1
#
_entry.id   AF-A0A4Q5QUN8-F1
#
_cell.length_a   1.000
_cell.length_b   1.000
_cell.length_c   1.000
_cell.angle_alpha   90.00
_cell.angle_beta   90.00
_cell.angle_gamma   90.00
#
_symmetry.space_group_name_H-M   'P 1'
#
loop_
_entity.id
_entity.type
_entity.pdbx_description
1 polymer ?
#
loop_
_entity_poly.entity_id
_entity_poly.type
_entity_poly.pdbx_seq_one_letter_code
_entity_poly.pdbx_strand_id
1 'polypeptide(L)'
;NVDSIIVHLKNAITEENPMCRFGISPFGIWRNKDKDPEGSETRGGQTNYDDLYADILLWLREGWIDYVAPQLYWEFGHSAAPYEVLIDWWAKHSYGKHCYIGLGIYRAGSNTAWKDKTQLPRMINALRSHPEIQGAIYFSSKTFEKNPNGWNDSLQNNYYKYPAIIPAMDWIDTTRPQQPIVVKVSSETMGGVFVLDIKKHVQSKPVKGFIIYSFAGDDTVRDTEDPRNILQIAYTTASTSVMLSTASNKNRVLAVSTLDTNNNESELVMVE
;
A
#
# COMPACT_ATOMS: atom_id res chain seq x y z
N ASN A 1 24.02 17.63 11.17
CA ASN A 1 23.49 17.36 9.82
C ASN A 1 22.53 16.18 9.94
N VAL A 2 21.27 16.33 9.51
CA VAL A 2 20.27 15.25 9.54
C VAL A 2 20.58 14.18 8.48
N ASP A 3 21.22 14.56 7.37
CA ASP A 3 21.57 13.63 6.28
C ASP A 3 22.46 12.47 6.77
N SER A 4 23.49 12.78 7.55
CA SER A 4 24.44 11.78 8.03
C SER A 4 23.79 10.70 8.89
N ILE A 5 22.80 11.06 9.71
CA ILE A 5 22.07 10.06 10.51
C ILE A 5 21.15 9.20 9.64
N ILE A 6 20.53 9.78 8.62
CA ILE A 6 19.70 9.02 7.66
C ILE A 6 20.54 7.99 6.91
N VAL A 7 21.74 8.38 6.42
CA VAL A 7 22.67 7.44 5.76
C VAL A 7 23.11 6.34 6.72
N HIS A 8 23.52 6.68 7.95
CA HIS A 8 23.95 5.68 8.93
C HIS A 8 22.82 4.70 9.29
N LEU A 9 21.58 5.18 9.42
CA LEU A 9 20.42 4.32 9.66
C LEU A 9 20.16 3.39 8.49
N LYS A 10 20.18 3.90 7.25
CA LYS A 10 20.00 3.05 6.05
C LYS A 10 21.06 1.94 6.01
N ASN A 11 22.32 2.29 6.23
CA ASN A 11 23.41 1.31 6.21
C ASN A 11 23.24 0.25 7.31
N ALA A 12 23.01 0.68 8.56
CA ALA A 12 22.82 -0.24 9.68
C ALA A 12 21.62 -1.17 9.50
N ILE A 13 20.49 -0.65 9.00
CA ILE A 13 19.30 -1.47 8.69
C ILE A 13 19.61 -2.49 7.60
N THR A 14 20.29 -2.07 6.53
CA THR A 14 20.62 -2.93 5.39
C THR A 14 21.62 -4.03 5.77
N GLU A 15 22.61 -3.70 6.60
CA GLU A 15 23.60 -4.64 7.13
C GLU A 15 22.96 -5.71 8.02
N GLU A 16 21.98 -5.34 8.86
CA GLU A 16 21.27 -6.27 9.73
C GLU A 16 20.23 -7.12 8.96
N ASN A 17 19.44 -6.49 8.10
CA ASN A 17 18.43 -7.16 7.29
C ASN A 17 18.15 -6.38 6.00
N PRO A 18 18.65 -6.83 4.84
CA PRO A 18 18.49 -6.14 3.56
C PRO A 18 17.03 -6.10 3.06
N MET A 19 16.14 -6.92 3.62
CA MET A 19 14.71 -6.91 3.28
C MET A 19 13.91 -5.92 4.14
N CYS A 20 14.52 -5.32 5.16
CA CYS A 20 13.86 -4.32 6.00
C CYS A 20 13.71 -3.00 5.25
N ARG A 21 12.47 -2.51 5.14
CA ARG A 21 12.14 -1.25 4.47
C ARG A 21 12.33 -0.09 5.43
N PHE A 22 13.11 0.89 5.02
CA PHE A 22 13.32 2.11 5.80
C PHE A 22 12.57 3.28 5.17
N GLY A 23 11.77 4.00 5.95
CA GLY A 23 11.07 5.18 5.45
C GLY A 23 10.87 6.23 6.52
N ILE A 24 10.58 7.45 6.07
CA ILE A 24 10.44 8.63 6.93
C ILE A 24 9.08 9.28 6.66
N SER A 25 8.43 9.74 7.73
CA SER A 25 7.21 10.55 7.65
C SER A 25 7.53 12.02 7.93
N PRO A 26 7.88 12.82 6.90
CA PRO A 26 8.23 14.22 7.07
C PRO A 26 6.99 15.10 7.20
N PHE A 27 7.19 16.38 7.52
CA PHE A 27 6.15 17.39 7.41
C PHE A 27 5.65 17.48 5.95
N GLY A 28 4.40 17.91 5.74
CA GLY A 28 3.80 17.87 4.40
C GLY A 28 4.41 18.85 3.39
N ILE A 29 5.09 19.91 3.84
CA ILE A 29 5.73 20.91 2.97
C ILE A 29 7.25 20.72 3.04
N TRP A 30 7.89 20.38 1.92
CA TRP A 30 9.35 20.36 1.81
C TRP A 30 9.93 21.77 1.84
N ARG A 31 9.49 22.60 0.89
CA ARG A 31 9.74 24.05 0.78
C ARG A 31 8.54 24.74 0.15
N ASN A 32 8.39 26.02 0.44
CA ASN A 32 7.46 26.90 -0.27
C ASN A 32 8.10 27.41 -1.57
N LYS A 33 7.29 27.61 -2.62
CA LYS A 33 7.78 28.04 -3.93
C LYS A 33 8.46 29.42 -3.93
N ASP A 34 8.12 30.30 -2.98
CA ASP A 34 8.76 31.61 -2.83
C ASP A 34 10.19 31.53 -2.28
N LYS A 35 10.58 30.39 -1.70
CA LYS A 35 11.95 30.11 -1.23
C LYS A 35 12.76 29.31 -2.23
N ASP A 36 12.12 28.41 -2.96
CA ASP A 36 12.77 27.51 -3.92
C ASP A 36 11.81 27.23 -5.09
N PRO A 37 12.23 27.40 -6.36
CA PRO A 37 11.37 27.11 -7.51
C PRO A 37 10.91 25.64 -7.62
N GLU A 38 11.62 24.67 -7.02
CA GLU A 38 11.14 23.28 -6.89
C GLU A 38 10.09 23.12 -5.77
N GLY A 39 9.93 24.14 -4.91
CA GLY A 39 8.98 24.15 -3.81
C GLY A 39 7.51 24.06 -4.25
N SER A 40 6.68 23.58 -3.33
CA SER A 40 5.24 23.50 -3.54
C SER A 40 4.57 24.88 -3.54
N GLU A 41 3.45 25.03 -4.25
CA GLU A 41 2.61 26.25 -4.28
C GLU A 41 1.85 26.44 -2.95
N THR A 42 2.61 26.49 -1.86
CA THR A 42 2.16 26.63 -0.49
C THR A 42 2.80 27.85 0.17
N ARG A 43 2.28 28.21 1.33
CA ARG A 43 2.73 29.34 2.16
C ARG A 43 2.84 28.88 3.62
N GLY A 44 3.34 27.67 3.83
CA GLY A 44 3.51 27.07 5.14
C GLY A 44 4.52 27.85 5.97
N GLY A 45 4.23 28.03 7.26
CA GLY A 45 5.15 28.72 8.18
C GLY A 45 6.36 27.87 8.57
N GLN A 46 6.22 26.54 8.58
CA GLN A 46 7.29 25.58 8.85
C GLN A 46 7.44 24.66 7.64
N THR A 47 8.67 24.30 7.30
CA THR A 47 9.00 23.42 6.16
C THR A 47 10.08 22.42 6.55
N ASN A 48 10.19 21.29 5.82
CA ASN A 48 11.22 20.29 6.12
C ASN A 48 12.63 20.84 5.95
N TYR A 49 12.89 21.53 4.84
CA TYR A 49 14.25 21.96 4.52
C TYR A 49 14.68 23.15 5.37
N ASP A 50 13.85 24.20 5.42
CA ASP A 50 14.26 25.49 5.99
C ASP A 50 14.25 25.50 7.52
N ASP A 51 13.37 24.72 8.16
CA ASP A 51 13.16 24.77 9.62
C ASP A 51 13.54 23.47 10.34
N LEU A 52 13.39 22.33 9.66
CA LEU A 52 13.66 21.00 10.23
C LEU A 52 15.00 20.42 9.75
N TYR A 53 15.70 21.11 8.85
CA TYR A 53 17.00 20.69 8.29
C TYR A 53 16.94 19.30 7.63
N ALA A 54 15.79 18.96 7.05
CA ALA A 54 15.50 17.66 6.47
C ALA A 54 15.35 17.76 4.95
N ASP A 55 16.42 17.40 4.22
CA ASP A 55 16.41 17.38 2.76
C ASP A 55 15.84 16.07 2.20
N ILE A 56 14.51 15.94 2.30
CA ILE A 56 13.80 14.72 1.89
C ILE A 56 14.03 14.38 0.41
N LEU A 57 14.15 15.40 -0.46
CA LEU A 57 14.35 15.17 -1.88
C LEU A 57 15.73 14.59 -2.16
N LEU A 58 16.77 15.02 -1.44
CA LEU A 58 18.08 14.38 -1.47
C LEU A 58 17.98 12.91 -1.05
N TRP A 59 17.31 12.62 0.07
CA TRP A 59 17.23 11.25 0.60
C TRP A 59 16.50 10.28 -0.34
N LEU A 60 15.48 10.78 -1.05
CA LEU A 60 14.77 10.01 -2.07
C LEU A 60 15.63 9.76 -3.32
N ARG A 61 16.28 10.81 -3.84
CA ARG A 61 17.15 10.75 -5.03
C ARG A 61 18.33 9.79 -4.82
N GLU A 62 18.95 9.86 -3.66
CA GLU A 62 20.10 9.01 -3.30
C GLU A 62 19.70 7.61 -2.81
N GLY A 63 18.39 7.34 -2.68
CA GLY A 63 17.89 6.04 -2.22
C GLY A 63 18.21 5.71 -0.77
N TRP A 64 18.40 6.72 0.08
CA TRP A 64 18.65 6.54 1.51
C TRP A 64 17.38 6.15 2.28
N ILE A 65 16.21 6.33 1.68
CA ILE A 65 14.93 5.81 2.16
C ILE A 65 14.23 5.03 1.04
N ASP A 66 13.53 3.97 1.42
CA ASP A 66 12.71 3.15 0.54
C ASP A 66 11.31 3.74 0.34
N TYR A 67 10.81 4.51 1.30
CA TYR A 67 9.55 5.23 1.13
C TYR A 67 9.52 6.54 1.91
N VAL A 68 8.67 7.46 1.43
CA VAL A 68 8.30 8.70 2.13
C VAL A 68 6.84 8.67 2.51
N ALA A 69 6.51 9.25 3.67
CA ALA A 69 5.15 9.34 4.17
C ALA A 69 4.78 10.77 4.59
N PRO A 70 4.60 11.70 3.63
CA PRO A 70 4.41 13.11 3.95
C PRO A 70 3.09 13.36 4.69
N GLN A 71 3.15 14.17 5.75
CA GLN A 71 2.01 14.48 6.61
C GLN A 71 1.08 15.53 5.97
N LEU A 72 0.18 15.10 5.09
CA LEU A 72 -0.81 15.97 4.43
C LEU A 72 -2.09 16.08 5.25
N TYR A 73 -1.98 16.76 6.39
CA TYR A 73 -3.07 16.87 7.37
C TYR A 73 -4.02 18.03 7.09
N TRP A 74 -3.91 18.71 5.97
CA TRP A 74 -4.79 19.81 5.57
C TRP A 74 -5.94 19.34 4.70
N GLU A 75 -7.03 20.11 4.73
CA GLU A 75 -8.18 19.93 3.88
C GLU A 75 -7.94 20.44 2.45
N PHE A 76 -8.86 20.12 1.54
CA PHE A 76 -8.86 20.72 0.21
C PHE A 76 -9.07 22.24 0.32
N GLY A 77 -8.35 23.01 -0.51
CA GLY A 77 -8.46 24.47 -0.53
C GLY A 77 -7.94 25.17 0.74
N HIS A 78 -7.18 24.48 1.61
CA HIS A 78 -6.57 25.12 2.77
C HIS A 78 -5.64 26.27 2.35
N SER A 79 -5.85 27.47 2.91
CA SER A 79 -5.25 28.72 2.40
C SER A 79 -3.72 28.74 2.31
N ALA A 80 -3.04 28.03 3.24
CA ALA A 80 -1.58 27.97 3.27
C ALA A 80 -1.01 26.66 2.72
N ALA A 81 -1.82 25.60 2.64
CA ALA A 81 -1.34 24.24 2.40
C ALA A 81 -2.44 23.35 1.79
N PRO A 82 -2.97 23.69 0.59
CA PRO A 82 -4.08 22.94 0.02
C PRO A 82 -3.69 21.48 -0.24
N TYR A 83 -4.53 20.54 0.18
CA TYR A 83 -4.26 19.11 0.00
C TYR A 83 -3.98 18.73 -1.45
N GLU A 84 -4.78 19.24 -2.39
CA GLU A 84 -4.66 18.99 -3.83
C GLU A 84 -3.33 19.49 -4.41
N VAL A 85 -2.81 20.60 -3.90
CA VAL A 85 -1.50 21.11 -4.34
C VAL A 85 -0.38 20.22 -3.83
N LEU A 86 -0.48 19.79 -2.58
CA LEU A 86 0.55 18.99 -1.93
C LEU A 86 0.61 17.57 -2.47
N ILE A 87 -0.54 16.94 -2.73
CA ILE A 87 -0.55 15.58 -3.26
C ILE A 87 0.03 15.53 -4.69
N ASP A 88 -0.35 16.48 -5.54
CA ASP A 88 0.22 16.62 -6.90
C ASP A 88 1.74 16.86 -6.85
N TRP A 89 2.20 17.64 -5.86
CA TRP A 89 3.62 17.90 -5.68
C TRP A 89 4.36 16.64 -5.24
N TRP A 90 3.88 15.91 -4.24
CA TRP A 90 4.53 14.69 -3.77
C TRP A 90 4.51 13.55 -4.80
N ALA A 91 3.49 13.47 -5.64
CA ALA A 91 3.46 12.52 -6.77
C ALA A 91 4.64 12.74 -7.73
N LYS A 92 5.05 13.99 -7.94
CA LYS A 92 6.16 14.35 -8.86
C LYS A 92 7.55 14.24 -8.23
N HIS A 93 7.65 14.19 -6.92
CA HIS A 93 8.91 14.26 -6.18
C HIS A 93 9.21 13.02 -5.34
N SER A 94 8.59 11.87 -5.65
CA SER A 94 8.88 10.58 -5.01
C SER A 94 10.14 9.90 -5.57
N TYR A 95 10.63 10.34 -6.73
CA TYR A 95 11.85 9.84 -7.39
C TYR A 95 11.90 8.31 -7.54
N GLY A 96 10.76 7.69 -7.85
CA GLY A 96 10.64 6.25 -8.05
C GLY A 96 10.64 5.44 -6.75
N LYS A 97 10.67 6.08 -5.57
CA LYS A 97 10.41 5.44 -4.27
C LYS A 97 8.93 5.48 -3.95
N HIS A 98 8.50 4.65 -3.01
CA HIS A 98 7.10 4.65 -2.62
C HIS A 98 6.73 5.92 -1.85
N CYS A 99 5.54 6.44 -2.11
CA CYS A 99 4.94 7.57 -1.41
C CYS A 99 3.62 7.12 -0.76
N TYR A 100 3.51 7.29 0.56
CA TYR A 100 2.31 6.98 1.33
C TYR A 100 1.77 8.22 2.05
N ILE A 101 0.64 8.77 1.60
CA ILE A 101 0.15 10.05 2.13
C ILE A 101 -0.36 9.91 3.56
N GLY A 102 0.21 10.69 4.47
CA GLY A 102 -0.28 10.83 5.84
C GLY A 102 -1.59 11.62 5.88
N LEU A 103 -2.67 11.00 6.36
CA LEU A 103 -4.01 11.59 6.48
C LEU A 103 -4.34 11.88 7.94
N GLY A 104 -4.57 13.17 8.25
CA GLY A 104 -4.83 13.67 9.60
C GLY A 104 -6.29 13.52 10.05
N ILE A 105 -6.84 12.30 10.02
CA ILE A 105 -8.26 12.07 10.33
C ILE A 105 -8.68 12.53 11.73
N TYR A 106 -7.73 12.67 12.67
CA TYR A 106 -7.96 13.25 13.99
C TYR A 106 -8.54 14.67 13.95
N ARG A 107 -8.40 15.38 12.82
CA ARG A 107 -8.98 16.71 12.62
C ARG A 107 -10.49 16.71 12.42
N ALA A 108 -11.14 15.55 12.35
CA ALA A 108 -12.59 15.45 12.24
C ALA A 108 -13.32 16.39 13.22
N GLY A 109 -14.26 17.18 12.70
CA GLY A 109 -15.03 18.15 13.47
C GLY A 109 -14.33 19.48 13.78
N SER A 110 -13.03 19.62 13.50
CA SER A 110 -12.24 20.81 13.88
C SER A 110 -12.66 22.10 13.16
N ASN A 111 -13.15 21.99 11.93
CA ASN A 111 -13.66 23.11 11.14
C ASN A 111 -14.73 22.64 10.14
N THR A 112 -15.25 23.54 9.31
CA THR A 112 -16.29 23.24 8.33
C THR A 112 -15.89 22.12 7.37
N ALA A 113 -14.66 22.12 6.85
CA ALA A 113 -14.18 21.09 5.94
C ALA A 113 -14.06 19.72 6.63
N TRP A 114 -13.58 19.67 7.86
CA TRP A 114 -13.45 18.41 8.60
C TRP A 114 -14.75 17.90 9.25
N LYS A 115 -15.85 18.67 9.15
CA LYS A 115 -17.22 18.22 9.43
C LYS A 115 -17.90 17.61 8.19
N ASP A 116 -17.35 17.84 7.00
CA ASP A 116 -17.86 17.27 5.76
C ASP A 116 -17.50 15.78 5.67
N LYS A 117 -18.53 14.92 5.65
CA LYS A 117 -18.36 13.47 5.49
C LYS A 117 -17.64 13.08 4.20
N THR A 118 -17.68 13.93 3.16
CA THR A 118 -17.02 13.67 1.88
C THR A 118 -15.55 14.07 1.87
N GLN A 119 -15.04 14.76 2.90
CA GLN A 119 -13.65 15.22 2.95
C GLN A 119 -12.65 14.07 2.79
N LEU A 120 -12.71 13.04 3.64
CA LEU A 120 -11.83 11.88 3.52
C LEU A 120 -12.05 11.08 2.22
N PRO A 121 -13.29 10.75 1.80
CA PRO A 121 -13.58 10.20 0.47
C PRO A 121 -12.92 10.93 -0.70
N ARG A 122 -13.00 12.27 -0.73
CA ARG A 122 -12.35 13.08 -1.78
C ARG A 122 -10.83 13.00 -1.70
N MET A 123 -10.25 12.97 -0.50
CA MET A 123 -8.80 12.84 -0.32
C MET A 123 -8.30 11.48 -0.86
N ILE A 124 -9.00 10.39 -0.54
CA ILE A 124 -8.66 9.04 -1.04
C ILE A 124 -8.80 8.97 -2.56
N ASN A 125 -9.84 9.59 -3.14
CA ASN A 125 -10.01 9.61 -4.58
C ASN A 125 -8.89 10.38 -5.30
N ALA A 126 -8.50 11.55 -4.78
CA ALA A 126 -7.37 12.30 -5.32
C ALA A 126 -6.04 11.56 -5.16
N LEU A 127 -5.88 10.80 -4.08
CA LEU A 127 -4.73 9.91 -3.91
C LEU A 127 -4.68 8.82 -4.98
N ARG A 128 -5.82 8.16 -5.23
CA ARG A 128 -5.91 7.08 -6.22
C ARG A 128 -5.78 7.54 -7.67
N SER A 129 -5.96 8.83 -7.94
CA SER A 129 -5.72 9.37 -9.29
C SER A 129 -4.24 9.58 -9.60
N HIS A 130 -3.33 9.36 -8.64
CA HIS A 130 -1.89 9.48 -8.79
C HIS A 130 -1.23 8.10 -8.75
N PRO A 131 -0.86 7.49 -9.88
CA PRO A 131 -0.20 6.18 -9.90
C PRO A 131 1.17 6.18 -9.19
N GLU A 132 1.78 7.35 -9.01
CA GLU A 132 3.03 7.54 -8.28
C GLU A 132 2.86 7.41 -6.75
N ILE A 133 1.64 7.33 -6.24
CA ILE A 133 1.31 7.22 -4.81
C ILE A 133 0.72 5.85 -4.48
N GLN A 134 1.38 5.10 -3.60
CA GLN A 134 1.06 3.68 -3.36
C GLN A 134 0.10 3.45 -2.19
N GLY A 135 -0.30 4.49 -1.46
CA GLY A 135 -1.29 4.33 -0.39
C GLY A 135 -1.33 5.49 0.60
N ALA A 136 -2.00 5.25 1.73
CA ALA A 136 -2.23 6.24 2.78
C ALA A 136 -1.88 5.69 4.16
N ILE A 137 -1.46 6.57 5.06
CA ILE A 137 -1.22 6.30 6.48
C ILE A 137 -2.16 7.19 7.31
N TYR A 138 -2.90 6.61 8.25
CA TYR A 138 -3.91 7.35 9.02
C TYR A 138 -3.36 7.75 10.38
N PHE A 139 -3.32 9.06 10.65
CA PHE A 139 -2.96 9.59 11.96
C PHE A 139 -4.22 9.95 12.76
N SER A 140 -4.55 9.23 13.84
CA SER A 140 -3.97 7.96 14.29
C SER A 140 -5.05 6.89 14.48
N SER A 141 -4.65 5.66 14.78
CA SER A 141 -5.57 4.53 14.98
C SER A 141 -6.68 4.83 15.98
N LYS A 142 -6.40 5.61 17.02
CA LYS A 142 -7.37 6.04 18.04
C LYS A 142 -8.58 6.78 17.45
N THR A 143 -8.42 7.49 16.34
CA THR A 143 -9.53 8.20 15.70
C THR A 143 -10.58 7.23 15.16
N PHE A 144 -10.19 6.03 14.73
CA PHE A 144 -11.12 5.02 14.23
C PHE A 144 -12.07 4.50 15.31
N GLU A 145 -11.71 4.55 16.59
CA GLU A 145 -12.61 4.14 17.69
C GLU A 145 -13.92 4.93 17.71
N LYS A 146 -13.91 6.16 17.19
CA LYS A 146 -15.07 7.07 17.20
C LYS A 146 -15.86 7.07 15.91
N ASN A 147 -15.35 6.45 14.84
CA ASN A 147 -15.94 6.48 13.49
C ASN A 147 -16.48 7.87 13.08
N PRO A 148 -15.65 8.93 13.14
CA PRO A 148 -16.13 10.27 12.85
C PRO A 148 -16.69 10.35 11.42
N ASN A 149 -17.82 11.03 11.27
CA ASN A 149 -18.49 11.23 9.99
C ASN A 149 -18.86 9.92 9.23
N GLY A 150 -18.86 8.75 9.89
CA GLY A 150 -19.08 7.46 9.24
C GLY A 150 -17.91 7.00 8.36
N TRP A 151 -16.69 7.50 8.60
CA TRP A 151 -15.54 7.20 7.76
C TRP A 151 -15.08 5.75 7.83
N ASN A 152 -15.20 5.06 8.96
CA ASN A 152 -14.87 3.64 9.03
C ASN A 152 -15.78 2.84 8.10
N ASP A 153 -17.08 3.14 8.11
CA ASP A 153 -18.05 2.49 7.24
C ASP A 153 -17.72 2.79 5.78
N SER A 154 -17.37 4.04 5.47
CA SER A 154 -16.97 4.43 4.12
C SER A 154 -15.70 3.68 3.66
N LEU A 155 -14.70 3.57 4.53
CA LEU A 155 -13.47 2.84 4.25
C LEU A 155 -13.76 1.36 4.04
N GLN A 156 -14.46 0.69 4.97
CA GLN A 156 -14.75 -0.73 4.90
C GLN A 156 -15.64 -1.10 3.71
N ASN A 157 -16.64 -0.28 3.39
CA ASN A 157 -17.63 -0.63 2.37
C ASN A 157 -17.24 -0.17 0.96
N ASN A 158 -16.40 0.87 0.82
CA ASN A 158 -16.12 1.47 -0.48
C ASN A 158 -14.63 1.47 -0.88
N TYR A 159 -13.72 1.75 0.06
CA TYR A 159 -12.31 2.02 -0.29
C TYR A 159 -11.39 0.82 -0.02
N TYR A 160 -11.54 0.15 1.11
CA TYR A 160 -10.74 -1.00 1.56
C TYR A 160 -11.61 -2.25 1.73
N LYS A 161 -12.62 -2.39 0.87
CA LYS A 161 -13.56 -3.51 0.90
C LYS A 161 -12.90 -4.86 0.58
N TYR A 162 -11.92 -4.84 -0.32
CA TYR A 162 -11.25 -6.04 -0.81
C TYR A 162 -9.84 -6.14 -0.23
N PRO A 163 -9.34 -7.36 0.03
CA PRO A 163 -7.93 -7.57 0.32
C PRO A 163 -7.06 -7.01 -0.80
N ALA A 164 -5.87 -6.54 -0.44
CA ALA A 164 -4.87 -6.08 -1.40
C ALA A 164 -3.49 -6.48 -0.89
N ILE A 165 -2.56 -6.71 -1.82
CA ILE A 165 -1.16 -6.89 -1.51
C ILE A 165 -0.47 -5.52 -1.44
N ILE A 166 0.60 -5.45 -0.65
CA ILE A 166 1.46 -4.27 -0.64
C ILE A 166 2.32 -4.33 -1.91
N PRO A 167 2.45 -3.24 -2.69
CA PRO A 167 3.31 -3.24 -3.87
C PRO A 167 4.75 -3.65 -3.53
N ALA A 168 5.38 -4.36 -4.46
CA ALA A 168 6.79 -4.71 -4.37
C ALA A 168 7.66 -3.45 -4.48
N MET A 169 8.86 -3.51 -3.90
CA MET A 169 9.86 -2.46 -4.04
C MET A 169 11.00 -3.00 -4.90
N ASP A 170 10.97 -2.70 -6.20
CA ASP A 170 11.89 -3.30 -7.19
C ASP A 170 13.37 -3.00 -6.90
N TRP A 171 13.67 -1.90 -6.20
CA TRP A 171 15.05 -1.58 -5.78
C TRP A 171 15.55 -2.42 -4.59
N ILE A 172 14.70 -3.27 -3.99
CA ILE A 172 15.08 -4.22 -2.92
C ILE A 172 15.28 -5.62 -3.49
N ASP A 173 14.30 -6.15 -4.24
CA ASP A 173 14.38 -7.45 -4.91
C ASP A 173 13.39 -7.48 -6.08
N THR A 174 13.89 -7.71 -7.30
CA THR A 174 13.09 -7.82 -8.52
C THR A 174 12.74 -9.26 -8.91
N THR A 175 13.25 -10.26 -8.18
CA THR A 175 13.11 -11.65 -8.60
C THR A 175 11.82 -12.23 -8.06
N ARG A 176 10.92 -12.64 -8.97
CA ARG A 176 9.68 -13.33 -8.60
C ARG A 176 9.96 -14.69 -7.94
N PRO A 177 9.14 -15.11 -6.94
CA PRO A 177 9.21 -16.46 -6.41
C PRO A 177 8.72 -17.50 -7.43
N GLN A 178 9.01 -18.76 -7.17
CA GLN A 178 8.50 -19.86 -7.99
C GLN A 178 7.01 -20.07 -7.76
N GLN A 179 6.32 -20.51 -8.81
CA GLN A 179 4.90 -20.91 -8.74
C GLN A 179 4.66 -21.97 -7.66
N PRO A 180 3.51 -21.94 -6.95
CA PRO A 180 3.18 -23.00 -6.01
C PRO A 180 2.82 -24.30 -6.74
N ILE A 181 2.77 -25.41 -6.02
CA ILE A 181 2.16 -26.64 -6.53
C ILE A 181 0.78 -26.75 -5.87
N VAL A 182 -0.29 -26.74 -6.68
CA VAL A 182 -1.66 -26.75 -6.17
C VAL A 182 -2.33 -28.08 -6.51
N VAL A 183 -2.92 -28.71 -5.50
CA VAL A 183 -3.74 -29.91 -5.66
C VAL A 183 -5.13 -29.63 -5.14
N LYS A 184 -6.14 -29.78 -6.00
CA LYS A 184 -7.54 -29.71 -5.61
C LYS A 184 -8.01 -31.06 -5.13
N VAL A 185 -8.53 -31.10 -3.90
CA VAL A 185 -9.04 -32.31 -3.25
C VAL A 185 -10.52 -32.11 -2.97
N SER A 186 -11.36 -32.98 -3.52
CA SER A 186 -12.80 -32.98 -3.28
C SER A 186 -13.30 -34.39 -2.95
N SER A 187 -14.29 -34.50 -2.06
CA SER A 187 -14.96 -35.75 -1.71
C SER A 187 -16.44 -35.50 -1.49
N GLU A 188 -17.30 -36.45 -1.85
CA GLU A 188 -18.75 -36.39 -1.63
C GLU A 188 -19.09 -36.19 -0.13
N THR A 189 -18.23 -36.67 0.76
CA THR A 189 -18.38 -36.51 2.22
C THR A 189 -18.07 -35.11 2.74
N MET A 190 -17.44 -34.23 1.94
CA MET A 190 -17.08 -32.87 2.37
C MET A 190 -18.25 -31.87 2.29
N GLY A 191 -19.43 -32.26 1.79
CA GLY A 191 -20.62 -31.41 1.92
C GLY A 191 -20.52 -30.07 1.18
N GLY A 192 -20.19 -30.08 -0.11
CA GLY A 192 -20.22 -28.88 -0.95
C GLY A 192 -19.03 -27.92 -0.75
N VAL A 193 -17.93 -28.42 -0.20
CA VAL A 193 -16.62 -27.74 -0.18
C VAL A 193 -15.57 -28.61 -0.86
N PHE A 194 -14.48 -27.99 -1.28
CA PHE A 194 -13.25 -28.66 -1.70
C PHE A 194 -12.06 -27.97 -1.04
N VAL A 195 -10.94 -28.67 -0.98
CA VAL A 195 -9.68 -28.18 -0.40
C VAL A 195 -8.69 -27.90 -1.53
N LEU A 196 -8.00 -26.77 -1.44
CA LEU A 196 -6.78 -26.51 -2.21
C LEU A 196 -5.59 -26.78 -1.31
N ASP A 197 -4.88 -27.87 -1.56
CA ASP A 197 -3.58 -28.14 -0.95
C ASP A 197 -2.51 -27.38 -1.75
N ILE A 198 -1.97 -26.32 -1.14
CA ILE A 198 -1.02 -25.41 -1.75
C ILE A 198 0.36 -25.71 -1.16
N LYS A 199 1.22 -26.31 -1.97
CA LYS A 199 2.58 -26.68 -1.58
C LYS A 199 3.57 -25.63 -2.05
N LYS A 200 4.42 -25.19 -1.12
CA LYS A 200 5.58 -24.36 -1.45
C LYS A 200 6.51 -25.13 -2.39
N HIS A 201 6.95 -24.48 -3.46
CA HIS A 201 7.95 -25.06 -4.35
C HIS A 201 9.31 -25.15 -3.63
N VAL A 202 9.99 -26.28 -3.76
CA VAL A 202 11.23 -26.58 -3.01
C VAL A 202 12.38 -25.62 -3.33
N GLN A 203 12.40 -25.06 -4.54
CA GLN A 203 13.38 -24.06 -4.98
C GLN A 203 12.91 -22.61 -4.82
N SER A 204 11.76 -22.38 -4.19
CA SER A 204 11.27 -21.01 -3.99
C SER A 204 12.13 -20.26 -2.99
N LYS A 205 12.33 -18.96 -3.26
CA LYS A 205 12.76 -17.96 -2.27
C LYS A 205 11.88 -17.99 -1.00
N PRO A 206 12.29 -17.32 0.11
CA PRO A 206 11.43 -17.13 1.27
C PRO A 206 10.02 -16.67 0.86
N VAL A 207 9.01 -17.43 1.29
CA VAL A 207 7.61 -17.20 0.96
C VAL A 207 6.97 -16.47 2.13
N LYS A 208 6.16 -15.45 1.83
CA LYS A 208 5.32 -14.72 2.77
C LYS A 208 3.89 -15.28 2.80
N GLY A 209 3.43 -15.83 1.68
CA GLY A 209 2.13 -16.48 1.60
C GLY A 209 1.76 -16.89 0.18
N PHE A 210 0.49 -17.24 0.02
CA PHE A 210 -0.12 -17.54 -1.27
C PHE A 210 -1.34 -16.65 -1.49
N ILE A 211 -1.55 -16.19 -2.72
CA ILE A 211 -2.74 -15.43 -3.09
C ILE A 211 -3.63 -16.37 -3.88
N ILE A 212 -4.89 -16.48 -3.45
CA ILE A 212 -5.91 -17.27 -4.11
C ILE A 212 -6.82 -16.29 -4.84
N TYR A 213 -6.88 -16.44 -6.16
CA TYR A 213 -7.75 -15.67 -7.04
C TYR A 213 -8.99 -16.46 -7.43
N SER A 214 -10.06 -15.73 -7.69
CA SER A 214 -11.30 -16.27 -8.22
C SER A 214 -11.85 -15.35 -9.29
N PHE A 215 -11.75 -15.78 -10.53
CA PHE A 215 -12.14 -15.02 -11.71
C PHE A 215 -13.48 -15.50 -12.27
N ALA A 216 -14.18 -14.65 -13.03
CA ALA A 216 -15.37 -15.08 -13.75
C ALA A 216 -15.02 -16.16 -14.79
N GLY A 217 -15.93 -17.12 -15.04
CA GLY A 217 -15.65 -18.25 -15.93
C GLY A 217 -15.15 -17.85 -17.33
N ASP A 218 -15.68 -16.75 -17.84
CA ASP A 218 -15.44 -16.15 -19.15
C ASP A 218 -14.35 -15.06 -19.17
N ASP A 219 -13.79 -14.70 -18.01
CA ASP A 219 -12.71 -13.71 -17.93
C ASP A 219 -11.41 -14.26 -18.52
N THR A 220 -11.00 -13.80 -19.70
CA THR A 220 -9.75 -14.22 -20.34
C THR A 220 -8.54 -13.39 -19.93
N VAL A 221 -8.75 -12.25 -19.27
CA VAL A 221 -7.68 -11.31 -18.88
C VAL A 221 -7.02 -11.77 -17.58
N ARG A 222 -7.82 -12.28 -16.63
CA ARG A 222 -7.35 -12.74 -15.31
C ARG A 222 -6.54 -11.66 -14.58
N ASP A 223 -7.11 -10.45 -14.54
CA ASP A 223 -6.45 -9.27 -13.97
C ASP A 223 -6.16 -9.43 -12.47
N THR A 224 -4.89 -9.57 -12.11
CA THR A 224 -4.42 -9.70 -10.72
C THR A 224 -4.35 -8.36 -9.99
N GLU A 225 -4.35 -7.24 -10.72
CA GLU A 225 -4.32 -5.89 -10.14
C GLU A 225 -5.70 -5.43 -9.66
N ASP A 226 -6.78 -6.08 -10.12
CA ASP A 226 -8.13 -5.85 -9.61
C ASP A 226 -8.35 -6.64 -8.29
N PRO A 227 -8.41 -5.98 -7.13
CA PRO A 227 -8.52 -6.66 -5.84
C PRO A 227 -9.86 -7.41 -5.67
N ARG A 228 -10.85 -7.16 -6.54
CA ARG A 228 -12.11 -7.93 -6.56
C ARG A 228 -11.87 -9.40 -6.94
N ASN A 229 -10.77 -9.69 -7.63
CA ASN A 229 -10.40 -11.03 -8.03
C ASN A 229 -9.64 -11.79 -6.92
N ILE A 230 -9.13 -11.10 -5.89
CA ILE A 230 -8.49 -11.73 -4.74
C ILE A 230 -9.57 -12.34 -3.84
N LEU A 231 -9.65 -13.67 -3.82
CA LEU A 231 -10.54 -14.41 -2.95
C LEU A 231 -10.01 -14.44 -1.51
N GLN A 232 -8.71 -14.73 -1.36
CA GLN A 232 -8.06 -14.85 -0.07
C GLN A 232 -6.54 -14.70 -0.21
N ILE A 233 -5.90 -14.15 0.82
CA ILE A 233 -4.43 -14.19 0.98
C ILE A 233 -4.13 -15.07 2.19
N ALA A 234 -3.39 -16.17 1.98
CA ALA A 234 -2.96 -17.08 3.03
C ALA A 234 -1.52 -16.75 3.44
N TYR A 235 -1.34 -15.96 4.49
CA TYR A 235 -0.02 -15.60 5.02
C TYR A 235 0.60 -16.77 5.79
N THR A 236 1.63 -17.39 5.19
CA THR A 236 2.36 -18.54 5.73
C THR A 236 3.70 -18.68 5.02
N THR A 237 4.72 -19.17 5.74
CA THR A 237 6.04 -19.47 5.16
C THR A 237 6.17 -20.92 4.67
N ALA A 238 5.17 -21.75 4.98
CA ALA A 238 5.11 -23.18 4.67
C ALA A 238 3.89 -23.51 3.79
N SER A 239 3.85 -24.72 3.26
CA SER A 239 2.68 -25.29 2.58
C SER A 239 1.42 -25.19 3.45
N THR A 240 0.26 -25.03 2.83
CA THR A 240 -1.01 -24.84 3.53
C THR A 240 -2.17 -25.44 2.75
N SER A 241 -3.34 -25.49 3.38
CA SER A 241 -4.58 -25.97 2.77
C SER A 241 -5.67 -24.95 3.00
N VAL A 242 -6.42 -24.62 1.95
CA VAL A 242 -7.56 -23.68 2.01
C VAL A 242 -8.83 -24.41 1.63
N MET A 243 -9.85 -24.34 2.49
CA MET A 243 -11.15 -24.94 2.25
C MET A 243 -12.08 -23.91 1.61
N LEU A 244 -12.64 -24.23 0.45
CA LEU A 244 -13.46 -23.33 -0.35
C LEU A 244 -14.83 -23.94 -0.65
N SER A 245 -15.87 -23.09 -0.63
CA SER A 245 -17.22 -23.52 -1.01
C SER A 245 -17.33 -23.77 -2.51
N THR A 246 -17.88 -24.94 -2.88
CA THR A 246 -18.23 -25.27 -4.26
C THR A 246 -19.33 -24.35 -4.79
N ALA A 247 -20.31 -23.99 -3.95
CA ALA A 247 -21.43 -23.13 -4.37
C ALA A 247 -20.96 -21.71 -4.72
N SER A 248 -20.13 -21.10 -3.88
CA SER A 248 -19.61 -19.74 -4.11
C SER A 248 -18.65 -19.64 -5.30
N ASN A 249 -18.06 -20.76 -5.71
CA ASN A 249 -17.09 -20.83 -6.82
C ASN A 249 -17.65 -21.54 -8.05
N LYS A 250 -18.97 -21.72 -8.14
CA LYS A 250 -19.63 -22.26 -9.33
C LYS A 250 -19.37 -21.34 -10.52
N ASN A 251 -18.92 -21.90 -11.64
CA ASN A 251 -18.55 -21.17 -12.87
C ASN A 251 -17.45 -20.12 -12.68
N ARG A 252 -16.59 -20.29 -11.66
CA ARG A 252 -15.41 -19.46 -11.46
C ARG A 252 -14.17 -20.25 -11.81
N VAL A 253 -13.15 -19.53 -12.28
CA VAL A 253 -11.82 -20.10 -12.49
C VAL A 253 -10.94 -19.65 -11.35
N LEU A 254 -10.32 -20.61 -10.67
CA LEU A 254 -9.43 -20.34 -9.56
C LEU A 254 -7.98 -20.37 -10.05
N ALA A 255 -7.16 -19.52 -9.44
CA ALA A 255 -5.73 -19.55 -9.62
C ALA A 255 -5.04 -19.26 -8.28
N VAL A 256 -3.79 -19.69 -8.16
CA VAL A 256 -2.97 -19.43 -6.98
C VAL A 256 -1.59 -18.95 -7.41
N SER A 257 -1.07 -17.95 -6.71
CA SER A 257 0.32 -17.49 -6.85
C SER A 257 1.05 -17.53 -5.50
N THR A 258 2.37 -17.55 -5.56
CA THR A 258 3.26 -17.39 -4.41
C THR A 258 3.59 -15.92 -4.23
N LEU A 259 3.53 -15.43 -2.99
CA LEU A 259 3.97 -14.11 -2.59
C LEU A 259 5.25 -14.21 -1.76
N ASP A 260 6.31 -13.50 -2.15
CA ASP A 260 7.56 -13.47 -1.39
C ASP A 260 7.57 -12.38 -0.30
N THR A 261 8.69 -12.27 0.42
CA THR A 261 8.86 -11.29 1.51
C THR A 261 8.95 -9.83 1.04
N ASN A 262 9.30 -9.56 -0.22
CA ASN A 262 9.21 -8.23 -0.83
C ASN A 262 7.85 -7.96 -1.50
N ASN A 263 6.92 -8.92 -1.44
CA ASN A 263 5.65 -8.92 -2.17
C ASN A 263 5.79 -9.03 -3.70
N ASN A 264 6.89 -9.60 -4.20
CA ASN A 264 6.87 -10.08 -5.58
C ASN A 264 5.95 -11.29 -5.68
N GLU A 265 5.13 -11.28 -6.72
CA GLU A 265 4.18 -12.35 -7.01
C GLU A 265 4.75 -13.27 -8.10
N SER A 266 4.59 -14.58 -7.93
CA SER A 266 4.88 -15.53 -9.00
C SER A 266 3.86 -15.43 -10.12
N GLU A 267 4.13 -16.06 -11.26
CA GLU A 267 3.09 -16.36 -12.24
C GLU A 267 1.92 -17.16 -11.61
N LEU A 268 0.75 -17.11 -12.23
CA LEU A 268 -0.45 -17.82 -11.77
C LEU A 268 -0.36 -19.33 -12.06
N VAL A 269 -0.81 -20.14 -11.12
CA VAL A 269 -1.12 -21.57 -11.31
C VAL A 269 -2.63 -21.72 -11.34
N MET A 270 -3.15 -22.13 -12.49
CA MET A 270 -4.57 -22.40 -12.67
C MET A 270 -4.95 -23.67 -11.91
N VAL A 271 -6.09 -23.64 -11.22
CA VAL A 271 -6.63 -24.80 -10.51
C VAL A 271 -7.57 -25.56 -11.44
N GLU A 272 -7.20 -26.78 -11.79
CA GLU A 272 -8.03 -27.74 -12.53
C GLU A 272 -9.11 -28.38 -11.62
#